data_AF-A0A6G3UXI7-F1
#
_entry.id   AF-A0A6G3UXI7-F1
#
_cell.length_a   1.000
_cell.length_b   1.000
_cell.length_c   1.000
_cell.angle_alpha   90.00
_cell.angle_beta   90.00
_cell.angle_gamma   90.00
#
_symmetry.space_group_name_H-M   'P 1'
#
loop_
_entity.id
_entity.type
_entity.pdbx_description
1 polymer ?
#
loop_
_entity_poly.entity_id
_entity_poly.type
_entity_poly.pdbx_seq_one_letter_code
_entity_poly.pdbx_strand_id
1 'polypeptide(L)'
;MTETTPGTPPATTSTPDASGTLDEALERLHSSGPERDGWLSNHAPMAVEALVRNGQAATVHRWLDHYRAKLEDMPDRFAEVTPANWREALGDPRRIADWAVYFERETADRPWREVLAEWWPRLLPGIAGGATHPAIRLGHSVRTLLTTEETGPRVKEVAHALGYWAARHQPLPPLAPLAPARTAADALDAVPRVPDQSGGI
;
A
#
# COMPACT_ATOMS: atom_id res chain seq x y z
N MET A 1 -53.21 -4.16 -18.06
CA MET A 1 -51.80 -4.05 -18.47
C MET A 1 -51.00 -3.74 -17.22
N THR A 2 -50.20 -4.70 -16.78
CA THR A 2 -49.38 -4.68 -15.57
C THR A 2 -48.12 -3.88 -15.81
N GLU A 3 -47.97 -2.77 -15.08
CA GLU A 3 -46.75 -1.97 -15.06
C GLU A 3 -45.75 -2.65 -14.12
N THR A 4 -44.64 -3.12 -14.69
CA THR A 4 -43.59 -3.84 -13.95
C THR A 4 -42.47 -2.85 -13.64
N THR A 5 -42.41 -2.36 -12.41
CA THR A 5 -41.28 -1.55 -11.93
C THR A 5 -40.08 -2.46 -11.71
N PRO A 6 -38.86 -2.13 -12.19
CA PRO A 6 -37.67 -2.94 -11.93
C PRO A 6 -37.27 -2.78 -10.46
N GLY A 7 -37.17 -3.91 -9.75
CA GLY A 7 -36.68 -3.94 -8.38
C GLY A 7 -35.21 -3.53 -8.30
N THR A 8 -34.90 -2.55 -7.46
CA THR A 8 -33.55 -2.20 -7.03
C THR A 8 -32.89 -3.45 -6.42
N PRO A 9 -31.69 -3.88 -6.89
CA PRO A 9 -30.99 -4.98 -6.26
C PRO A 9 -30.65 -4.64 -4.80
N PRO A 10 -30.74 -5.60 -3.87
CA PRO A 10 -30.45 -5.34 -2.47
C PRO A 10 -29.00 -4.86 -2.33
N ALA A 11 -28.82 -3.74 -1.63
CA ALA A 11 -27.51 -3.32 -1.18
C ALA A 11 -26.95 -4.45 -0.30
N THR A 12 -25.86 -5.07 -0.73
CA THR A 12 -25.03 -5.88 0.16
C THR A 12 -24.43 -4.93 1.19
N THR A 13 -25.14 -4.76 2.30
CA THR A 13 -24.61 -4.13 3.51
C THR A 13 -23.49 -5.04 4.01
N SER A 14 -22.26 -4.72 3.61
CA SER A 14 -21.07 -5.27 4.27
C SER A 14 -21.19 -4.89 5.74
N THR A 15 -21.41 -5.88 6.60
CA THR A 15 -21.41 -5.66 8.04
C THR A 15 -20.04 -5.09 8.40
N PRO A 16 -19.97 -3.94 9.12
CA PRO A 16 -18.69 -3.48 9.66
C PRO A 16 -18.06 -4.62 10.44
N ASP A 17 -16.73 -4.76 10.38
CA ASP A 17 -16.02 -5.77 11.17
C ASP A 17 -16.12 -5.44 12.67
N ALA A 18 -17.22 -5.88 13.27
CA ALA A 18 -17.44 -5.83 14.72
C ALA A 18 -16.71 -6.97 15.46
N SER A 19 -16.05 -7.87 14.73
CA SER A 19 -15.39 -9.04 15.31
C SER A 19 -13.96 -8.78 15.78
N GLY A 20 -13.34 -7.68 15.34
CA GLY A 20 -11.93 -7.38 15.63
C GLY A 20 -10.92 -8.18 14.78
N THR A 21 -11.41 -9.08 13.92
CA THR A 21 -10.56 -9.95 13.08
C THR A 21 -9.55 -9.17 12.23
N LEU A 22 -9.98 -8.08 11.58
CA LEU A 22 -9.10 -7.25 10.77
C LEU A 22 -7.98 -6.65 11.62
N ASP A 23 -8.32 -6.17 12.80
CA ASP A 23 -7.40 -5.47 13.69
C ASP A 23 -6.32 -6.44 14.19
N GLU A 24 -6.70 -7.62 14.67
CA GLU A 24 -5.77 -8.68 15.06
C GLU A 24 -4.89 -9.17 13.89
N ALA A 25 -5.46 -9.24 12.68
CA ALA A 25 -4.71 -9.62 11.49
C ALA A 25 -3.68 -8.53 11.10
N LEU A 26 -4.05 -7.26 11.18
CA LEU A 26 -3.16 -6.13 10.92
C LEU A 26 -2.02 -6.08 11.94
N GLU A 27 -2.32 -6.25 13.24
CA GLU A 27 -1.29 -6.29 14.29
C GLU A 27 -0.23 -7.37 14.03
N ARG A 28 -0.68 -8.58 13.64
CA ARG A 28 0.24 -9.65 13.24
C ARG A 28 1.08 -9.24 12.03
N LEU A 29 0.46 -8.65 11.02
CA LEU A 29 1.12 -8.28 9.76
C LEU A 29 2.07 -7.08 9.89
N HIS A 30 1.87 -6.21 10.88
CA HIS A 30 2.79 -5.10 11.14
C HIS A 30 4.16 -5.56 11.64
N SER A 31 4.28 -6.81 12.11
CA SER A 31 5.58 -7.44 12.42
C SER A 31 6.35 -7.89 11.16
N SER A 32 5.71 -7.92 10.00
CA SER A 32 6.29 -8.38 8.74
C SER A 32 6.63 -7.23 7.79
N GLY A 33 7.66 -7.42 6.98
CA GLY A 33 8.04 -6.49 5.93
C GLY A 33 6.93 -6.32 4.87
N PRO A 34 6.94 -5.19 4.15
CA PRO A 34 5.99 -4.94 3.05
C PRO A 34 6.36 -5.70 1.76
N GLU A 35 7.46 -6.45 1.75
CA GLU A 35 8.00 -7.16 0.60
C GLU A 35 8.53 -8.54 0.99
N ARG A 36 8.76 -9.38 -0.02
CA ARG A 36 9.42 -10.69 0.04
C ARG A 36 10.25 -10.92 -1.21
N ASP A 37 11.21 -11.83 -1.17
CA ASP A 37 12.12 -12.14 -2.28
C ASP A 37 12.75 -10.85 -2.89
N GLY A 38 13.11 -9.90 -2.04
CA GLY A 38 13.73 -8.62 -2.39
C GLY A 38 12.78 -7.51 -2.88
N TRP A 39 11.76 -7.84 -3.69
CA TRP A 39 10.92 -6.82 -4.36
C TRP A 39 9.44 -7.20 -4.54
N LEU A 40 9.06 -8.44 -4.24
CA LEU A 40 7.68 -8.87 -4.40
C LEU A 40 6.86 -8.33 -3.23
N SER A 41 5.85 -7.52 -3.53
CA SER A 41 5.00 -6.96 -2.47
C SER A 41 4.34 -8.04 -1.62
N ASN A 42 4.30 -7.82 -0.31
CA ASN A 42 3.50 -8.57 0.62
C ASN A 42 2.03 -8.15 0.46
N HIS A 43 1.21 -9.06 -0.10
CA HIS A 43 -0.20 -8.77 -0.36
C HIS A 43 -1.11 -8.97 0.85
N ALA A 44 -0.61 -9.54 1.95
CA ALA A 44 -1.46 -9.97 3.05
C ALA A 44 -2.35 -8.86 3.64
N PRO A 45 -1.86 -7.63 3.91
CA PRO A 45 -2.71 -6.57 4.46
C PRO A 45 -3.90 -6.23 3.54
N MET A 46 -3.67 -6.18 2.23
CA MET A 46 -4.70 -5.94 1.22
C MET A 46 -5.67 -7.13 1.10
N ALA A 47 -5.15 -8.35 1.18
CA ALA A 47 -5.95 -9.58 1.10
C ALA A 47 -6.85 -9.77 2.33
N VAL A 48 -6.34 -9.53 3.55
CA VAL A 48 -7.16 -9.65 4.76
C VAL A 48 -8.24 -8.57 4.81
N GLU A 49 -7.94 -7.33 4.41
CA GLU A 49 -8.97 -6.29 4.24
C GLU A 49 -10.04 -6.73 3.25
N ALA A 50 -9.64 -7.25 2.09
CA ALA A 50 -10.59 -7.68 1.06
C ALA A 50 -11.46 -8.85 1.54
N LEU A 51 -10.89 -9.82 2.26
CA LEU A 51 -11.64 -10.93 2.85
C LEU A 51 -12.67 -10.43 3.86
N VAL A 52 -12.26 -9.61 4.82
CA VAL A 52 -13.15 -9.05 5.85
C VAL A 52 -14.28 -8.25 5.22
N ARG A 53 -13.95 -7.35 4.29
CA ARG A 53 -14.93 -6.52 3.57
C ARG A 53 -15.99 -7.35 2.83
N ASN A 54 -15.62 -8.53 2.36
CA ASN A 54 -16.52 -9.45 1.65
C ASN A 54 -17.14 -10.53 2.57
N GLY A 55 -17.18 -10.29 3.89
CA GLY A 55 -17.84 -11.16 4.85
C GLY A 55 -17.09 -12.46 5.16
N GLN A 56 -15.80 -12.53 4.85
CA GLN A 56 -14.96 -13.72 5.05
C GLN A 56 -14.06 -13.63 6.30
N ALA A 57 -14.41 -12.79 7.28
CA ALA A 57 -13.64 -12.58 8.50
C ALA A 57 -13.24 -13.91 9.19
N ALA A 58 -14.18 -14.85 9.35
CA ALA A 58 -13.93 -16.15 9.98
C ALA A 58 -12.84 -17.01 9.28
N THR A 59 -12.42 -16.66 8.07
CA THR A 59 -11.36 -17.38 7.33
C THR A 59 -9.98 -16.74 7.44
N VAL A 60 -9.90 -15.49 7.90
CA VAL A 60 -8.70 -14.63 7.83
C VAL A 60 -7.52 -15.25 8.57
N HIS A 61 -7.68 -15.65 9.83
CA HIS A 61 -6.55 -16.18 10.60
C HIS A 61 -6.01 -17.47 10.02
N ARG A 62 -6.89 -18.39 9.57
CA ARG A 62 -6.47 -19.63 8.89
C ARG A 62 -5.75 -19.33 7.58
N TRP A 63 -6.25 -18.38 6.80
CA TRP A 63 -5.59 -17.95 5.56
C TRP A 63 -4.21 -17.35 5.86
N LEU A 64 -4.11 -16.51 6.89
CA LEU A 64 -2.87 -15.85 7.30
C LEU A 64 -1.82 -16.86 7.82
N ASP A 65 -2.25 -17.90 8.55
CA ASP A 65 -1.37 -18.97 8.99
C ASP A 65 -0.75 -19.72 7.81
N HIS A 66 -1.53 -19.96 6.75
CA HIS A 66 -1.00 -20.54 5.51
C HIS A 66 -0.11 -19.56 4.73
N TYR A 67 -0.48 -18.27 4.69
CA TYR A 67 0.27 -17.23 3.99
C TYR A 67 1.61 -16.92 4.66
N ARG A 68 1.78 -17.22 5.96
CA ARG A 68 2.99 -16.93 6.74
C ARG A 68 4.28 -17.38 6.07
N ALA A 69 4.28 -18.49 5.33
CA ALA A 69 5.46 -18.98 4.61
C ALA A 69 5.97 -18.02 3.51
N LYS A 70 5.19 -17.01 3.13
CA LYS A 70 5.56 -15.94 2.19
C LYS A 70 5.92 -14.62 2.88
N LEU A 71 5.77 -14.53 4.19
CA LEU A 71 6.10 -13.32 4.94
C LEU A 71 7.57 -13.33 5.30
N GLU A 72 8.19 -12.17 5.16
CA GLU A 72 9.51 -11.89 5.72
C GLU A 72 9.33 -10.96 6.91
N ASP A 73 10.25 -11.05 7.87
CA ASP A 73 10.25 -10.18 9.04
C ASP A 73 10.41 -8.71 8.61
N MET A 74 9.89 -7.79 9.43
CA MET A 74 10.17 -6.38 9.23
C MET A 74 11.70 -6.16 9.26
N PRO A 75 12.30 -5.48 8.26
CA PRO A 75 13.73 -5.21 8.28
C PRO A 75 14.14 -4.36 9.50
N ASP A 76 15.40 -4.49 9.91
CA ASP A 76 15.97 -3.62 10.91
C ASP A 76 15.95 -2.16 10.45
N ARG A 77 15.85 -1.25 11.43
CA ARG A 77 16.01 0.18 11.20
C ARG A 77 17.43 0.47 10.74
N PHE A 78 17.57 1.34 9.75
CA PHE A 78 18.86 1.72 9.18
C PHE A 78 19.30 3.09 9.70
N ALA A 79 18.46 4.11 9.53
CA ALA A 79 18.76 5.47 9.96
C ALA A 79 17.47 6.28 10.08
N GLU A 80 17.33 6.97 11.21
CA GLU A 80 16.10 7.68 11.54
C GLU A 80 15.69 8.72 10.49
N VAL A 81 14.40 8.71 10.16
CA VAL A 81 13.73 9.74 9.38
C VAL A 81 13.13 10.79 10.32
N THR A 82 13.35 12.06 9.99
CA THR A 82 12.98 13.25 10.76
C THR A 82 12.42 14.33 9.83
N PRO A 83 11.71 15.35 10.37
CA PRO A 83 11.27 16.50 9.57
C PRO A 83 12.42 17.27 8.89
N ALA A 84 13.65 17.17 9.41
CA ALA A 84 14.81 17.85 8.84
C ALA A 84 15.45 17.08 7.66
N ASN A 85 15.35 15.75 7.64
CA ASN A 85 16.07 14.91 6.67
C ASN A 85 15.17 14.09 5.72
N TRP A 86 13.84 14.20 5.84
CA TRP A 86 12.92 13.34 5.09
C TRP A 86 13.13 13.38 3.57
N ARG A 87 13.54 14.53 3.02
CA ARG A 87 13.81 14.69 1.58
C ARG A 87 15.00 13.85 1.12
N GLU A 88 16.02 13.73 1.96
CA GLU A 88 17.20 12.91 1.68
C GLU A 88 16.88 11.42 1.83
N ALA A 89 16.02 11.06 2.79
CA ALA A 89 15.61 9.69 3.05
C ALA A 89 14.60 9.13 2.03
N LEU A 90 14.00 9.99 1.21
CA LEU A 90 12.92 9.61 0.29
C LEU A 90 13.47 8.74 -0.85
N GLY A 91 12.86 7.58 -1.06
CA GLY A 91 13.28 6.62 -2.08
C GLY A 91 14.51 5.78 -1.70
N ASP A 92 14.90 5.74 -0.42
CA ASP A 92 15.94 4.81 0.08
C ASP A 92 15.30 3.51 0.63
N PRO A 93 15.40 2.38 -0.09
CA PRO A 93 14.90 1.07 0.33
C PRO A 93 15.31 0.64 1.73
N ARG A 94 16.51 1.02 2.17
CA ARG A 94 17.06 0.58 3.46
C ARG A 94 16.31 1.18 4.64
N ARG A 95 15.59 2.28 4.43
CA ARG A 95 14.87 3.03 5.46
C ARG A 95 13.39 2.65 5.55
N ILE A 96 12.99 1.49 5.02
CA ILE A 96 11.58 1.08 4.99
C ILE A 96 10.95 0.99 6.38
N ALA A 97 11.68 0.45 7.36
CA ALA A 97 11.25 0.39 8.74
C ALA A 97 11.28 1.78 9.42
N ASP A 98 12.29 2.61 9.10
CA ASP A 98 12.38 3.98 9.62
C ASP A 98 11.23 4.86 9.15
N TRP A 99 10.81 4.70 7.90
CA TRP A 99 9.66 5.40 7.34
C TRP A 99 8.34 4.95 7.98
N ALA A 100 8.15 3.66 8.25
CA ALA A 100 6.98 3.18 9.00
C ALA A 100 6.92 3.82 10.40
N VAL A 101 8.03 3.81 11.15
CA VAL A 101 8.13 4.46 12.46
C VAL A 101 7.89 5.98 12.39
N TYR A 102 8.39 6.64 11.34
CA TYR A 102 8.12 8.06 11.12
C TYR A 102 6.62 8.33 10.97
N PHE A 103 5.93 7.60 10.10
CA PHE A 103 4.50 7.81 9.91
C PHE A 103 3.65 7.33 11.09
N GLU A 104 4.08 6.32 11.85
CA GLU A 104 3.38 5.92 13.08
C GLU A 104 3.39 7.05 14.12
N ARG A 105 4.50 7.79 14.24
CA ARG A 105 4.57 8.98 15.10
C ARG A 105 3.66 10.09 14.57
N GLU A 106 3.75 10.39 13.28
CA GLU A 106 2.92 11.42 12.65
C GLU A 106 1.42 11.15 12.81
N THR A 107 0.97 9.91 12.64
CA THR A 107 -0.45 9.56 12.76
C THR A 107 -0.91 9.37 14.21
N ALA A 108 0.01 9.20 15.16
CA ALA A 108 -0.29 9.24 16.60
C ALA A 108 -0.46 10.69 17.09
N ASP A 109 0.32 11.63 16.55
CA ASP A 109 0.33 13.03 17.00
C ASP A 109 -0.80 13.87 16.38
N ARG A 110 -1.31 13.49 15.21
CA ARG A 110 -2.36 14.23 14.49
C ARG A 110 -3.23 13.32 13.61
N PRO A 111 -4.43 13.77 13.19
CA PRO A 111 -5.35 12.94 12.41
C PRO A 111 -4.71 12.40 11.13
N TRP A 112 -4.91 11.10 10.86
CA TRP A 112 -4.32 10.44 9.68
C TRP A 112 -4.67 11.12 8.35
N ARG A 113 -5.83 11.78 8.27
CA ARG A 113 -6.28 12.53 7.09
C ARG A 113 -5.38 13.71 6.79
N GLU A 114 -4.89 14.40 7.82
CA GLU A 114 -3.97 15.53 7.68
C GLU A 114 -2.59 15.06 7.23
N VAL A 115 -2.09 13.98 7.84
CA VAL A 115 -0.85 13.31 7.40
C VAL A 115 -0.96 12.90 5.94
N LEU A 116 -2.05 12.22 5.56
CA LEU A 116 -2.28 11.81 4.18
C LEU A 116 -2.31 13.02 3.25
N ALA A 117 -3.11 14.04 3.56
CA ALA A 117 -3.27 15.26 2.76
C ALA A 117 -1.93 15.98 2.50
N GLU A 118 -1.03 15.97 3.48
CA GLU A 118 0.31 16.54 3.36
C GLU A 118 1.23 15.69 2.48
N TRP A 119 1.15 14.36 2.59
CA TRP A 119 2.15 13.46 2.02
C TRP A 119 1.79 12.91 0.64
N TRP A 120 0.52 12.69 0.32
CA TRP A 120 0.14 12.16 -0.99
C TRP A 120 0.66 13.00 -2.18
N PRO A 121 0.69 14.35 -2.15
CA PRO A 121 1.25 15.13 -3.26
C PRO A 121 2.77 15.01 -3.36
N ARG A 122 3.45 14.76 -2.23
CA ARG A 122 4.92 14.55 -2.18
C ARG A 122 5.30 13.19 -2.75
N LEU A 123 4.46 12.18 -2.55
CA LEU A 123 4.71 10.80 -2.95
C LEU A 123 4.22 10.48 -4.37
N LEU A 124 3.21 11.21 -4.86
CA LEU A 124 2.61 11.00 -6.18
C LEU A 124 3.62 10.99 -7.34
N PRO A 125 4.65 11.86 -7.40
CA PRO A 125 5.65 11.81 -8.47
C PRO A 125 6.36 10.46 -8.58
N GLY A 126 6.52 9.74 -7.46
CA GLY A 126 7.15 8.41 -7.39
C GLY A 126 6.16 7.25 -7.28
N ILE A 127 4.91 7.42 -7.74
CA ILE A 127 3.85 6.40 -7.64
C ILE A 127 4.19 5.06 -8.33
N ALA A 128 5.07 5.07 -9.34
CA ALA A 128 5.48 3.85 -10.02
C ALA A 128 6.23 2.89 -9.08
N GLY A 129 6.92 3.44 -8.06
CA GLY A 129 7.67 2.72 -7.04
C GLY A 129 6.93 1.54 -6.42
N GLY A 130 7.59 0.39 -6.26
CA GLY A 130 6.99 -0.84 -5.75
C GLY A 130 5.89 -1.40 -6.67
N ALA A 131 6.04 -1.19 -7.99
CA ALA A 131 5.04 -1.47 -9.01
C ALA A 131 3.64 -0.98 -8.61
N THR A 132 3.54 0.24 -8.09
CA THR A 132 2.31 0.89 -7.57
C THR A 132 1.66 0.26 -6.33
N HIS A 133 2.19 -0.86 -5.82
CA HIS A 133 1.62 -1.53 -4.65
C HIS A 133 1.56 -0.68 -3.38
N PRO A 134 2.52 0.22 -3.08
CA PRO A 134 2.38 1.09 -1.92
C PRO A 134 1.12 1.97 -1.98
N ALA A 135 0.81 2.55 -3.14
CA ALA A 135 -0.39 3.35 -3.36
C ALA A 135 -1.67 2.50 -3.31
N ILE A 136 -1.64 1.27 -3.86
CA ILE A 136 -2.75 0.32 -3.77
C ILE A 136 -3.00 -0.05 -2.29
N ARG A 137 -1.95 -0.40 -1.55
CA ARG A 137 -2.02 -0.74 -0.12
C ARG A 137 -2.63 0.40 0.68
N LEU A 138 -2.16 1.63 0.46
CA LEU A 138 -2.73 2.82 1.08
C LEU A 138 -4.21 3.01 0.72
N GLY A 139 -4.60 2.76 -0.52
CA GLY A 139 -6.00 2.80 -0.96
C GLY A 139 -6.90 1.81 -0.21
N HIS A 140 -6.40 0.61 0.09
CA HIS A 140 -7.10 -0.34 0.95
C HIS A 140 -7.27 0.22 2.38
N SER A 141 -6.20 0.74 2.99
CA SER A 141 -6.23 1.31 4.35
C SER A 141 -7.20 2.50 4.46
N VAL A 142 -7.14 3.42 3.49
CA VAL A 142 -8.04 4.58 3.43
C VAL A 142 -9.49 4.12 3.27
N ARG A 143 -9.78 3.17 2.38
CA ARG A 143 -11.14 2.62 2.23
C ARG A 143 -11.66 2.02 3.54
N THR A 144 -10.83 1.26 4.26
CA THR A 144 -11.20 0.73 5.58
C THR A 144 -11.59 1.85 6.53
N LEU A 145 -10.74 2.88 6.69
CA LEU A 145 -11.02 4.00 7.60
C LEU A 145 -12.19 4.91 7.17
N LEU A 146 -12.59 4.88 5.90
CA LEU A 146 -13.77 5.60 5.42
C LEU A 146 -15.09 4.86 5.67
N THR A 147 -15.05 3.53 5.85
CA THR A 147 -16.24 2.68 5.86
C THR A 147 -16.44 1.92 7.17
N THR A 148 -15.49 2.02 8.09
CA THR A 148 -15.48 1.32 9.37
C THR A 148 -14.96 2.25 10.46
N GLU A 149 -15.07 1.82 11.72
CA GLU A 149 -14.52 2.57 12.86
C GLU A 149 -13.01 2.75 12.74
N GLU A 150 -12.53 3.92 13.18
CA GLU A 150 -11.12 4.22 13.28
C GLU A 150 -10.53 3.51 14.52
N THR A 151 -9.58 2.62 14.31
CA THR A 151 -8.88 1.89 15.38
C THR A 151 -7.37 2.02 15.22
N GLY A 152 -6.63 1.80 16.31
CA GLY A 152 -5.17 1.89 16.33
C GLY A 152 -4.51 1.06 15.22
N PRO A 153 -4.81 -0.24 15.07
CA PRO A 153 -4.25 -1.07 13.99
C PRO A 153 -4.59 -0.56 12.58
N ARG A 154 -5.80 -0.02 12.36
CA ARG A 154 -6.19 0.51 11.04
C ARG A 154 -5.45 1.80 10.69
N VAL A 155 -5.23 2.68 11.66
CA VAL A 155 -4.42 3.90 11.49
C VAL A 155 -2.94 3.54 11.31
N LYS A 156 -2.44 2.57 12.06
CA LYS A 156 -1.07 2.05 11.90
C LYS A 156 -0.86 1.46 10.50
N GLU A 157 -1.86 0.80 9.91
CA GLU A 157 -1.76 0.31 8.54
C GLU A 157 -1.63 1.45 7.50
N VAL A 158 -2.24 2.62 7.73
CA VAL A 158 -1.97 3.82 6.90
C VAL A 158 -0.51 4.24 7.02
N ALA A 159 0.05 4.25 8.24
CA ALA A 159 1.45 4.60 8.46
C ALA A 159 2.42 3.64 7.75
N HIS A 160 2.17 2.32 7.84
CA HIS A 160 2.95 1.31 7.13
C HIS A 160 2.85 1.49 5.60
N ALA A 161 1.66 1.77 5.07
CA ALA A 161 1.46 1.97 3.65
C ALA A 161 2.16 3.25 3.12
N LEU A 162 2.07 4.36 3.86
CA LEU A 162 2.81 5.60 3.58
C LEU A 162 4.32 5.37 3.68
N GLY A 163 4.78 4.62 4.69
CA GLY A 163 6.19 4.33 4.87
C GLY A 163 6.77 3.49 3.74
N TYR A 164 6.01 2.50 3.28
CA TYR A 164 6.37 1.71 2.10
C TYR A 164 6.46 2.59 0.85
N TRP A 165 5.50 3.50 0.65
CA TRP A 165 5.50 4.40 -0.50
C TRP A 165 6.69 5.37 -0.46
N ALA A 166 7.02 5.93 0.70
CA ALA A 166 8.17 6.80 0.86
C ALA A 166 9.50 6.07 0.61
N ALA A 167 9.65 4.83 1.09
CA ALA A 167 10.86 4.04 0.89
C ALA A 167 11.06 3.59 -0.57
N ARG A 168 9.97 3.33 -1.30
CA ARG A 168 10.02 2.95 -2.73
C ARG A 168 9.81 4.12 -3.68
N HIS A 169 9.68 5.35 -3.18
CA HIS A 169 9.42 6.52 -3.99
C HIS A 169 10.48 6.70 -5.09
N GLN A 170 10.06 6.50 -6.34
CA GLN A 170 10.94 6.60 -7.50
C GLN A 170 10.27 7.42 -8.61
N PRO A 171 10.64 8.70 -8.77
CA PRO A 171 10.16 9.52 -9.86
C PRO A 171 10.57 8.95 -11.22
N LEU A 172 9.65 9.01 -12.18
CA LEU A 172 10.00 8.74 -13.56
C LEU A 172 11.00 9.80 -14.07
N PRO A 173 11.97 9.42 -14.91
CA PRO A 173 12.79 10.39 -15.60
C PRO A 173 11.92 11.32 -16.46
N PRO A 174 12.42 12.51 -16.83
CA PRO A 174 11.72 13.40 -17.76
C PRO A 174 11.26 12.65 -19.01
N LEU A 175 9.98 12.78 -19.36
CA LEU A 175 9.42 12.12 -20.52
C LEU A 175 10.03 12.70 -21.79
N ALA A 176 10.58 11.83 -22.64
CA ALA A 176 11.09 12.18 -23.96
C ALA A 176 10.19 11.54 -25.03
N PRO A 177 9.63 12.32 -25.97
CA PRO A 177 8.86 11.77 -27.07
C PRO A 177 9.78 10.94 -27.97
N LEU A 178 9.35 9.74 -28.32
CA LEU A 178 10.01 8.90 -29.33
C LEU A 178 9.55 9.30 -30.73
N ALA A 179 10.43 9.11 -31.72
CA ALA A 179 10.07 9.31 -33.12
C ALA A 179 8.95 8.34 -33.54
N PRO A 180 8.06 8.72 -34.48
CA PRO A 180 7.05 7.81 -35.00
C PRO A 180 7.68 6.55 -35.59
N ALA A 181 7.15 5.39 -35.20
CA ALA A 181 7.58 4.09 -35.72
C ALA A 181 6.57 3.55 -36.75
N ARG A 182 7.02 2.67 -37.65
CA ARG A 182 6.16 2.10 -38.71
C ARG A 182 5.21 1.03 -38.17
N THR A 183 5.61 0.32 -37.13
CA THR A 183 4.83 -0.72 -36.46
C THR A 183 4.88 -0.57 -34.95
N ALA A 184 3.99 -1.27 -34.24
CA ALA A 184 4.01 -1.32 -32.77
C ALA A 184 5.27 -2.00 -32.22
N ALA A 185 5.80 -3.02 -32.92
CA ALA A 185 7.03 -3.68 -32.55
C ALA A 185 8.23 -2.72 -32.65
N ASP A 186 8.34 -1.98 -33.75
CA ASP A 186 9.38 -0.96 -33.94
C ASP A 186 9.30 0.14 -32.85
N ALA A 187 8.08 0.51 -32.45
CA ALA A 187 7.87 1.48 -31.37
C ALA A 187 8.38 0.95 -30.02
N LEU A 188 8.13 -0.33 -29.71
CA LEU A 188 8.60 -0.97 -28.49
C LEU A 188 10.13 -1.11 -28.47
N ASP A 189 10.73 -1.49 -29.59
CA ASP A 189 12.20 -1.61 -29.72
C ASP A 189 12.92 -0.26 -29.55
N ALA A 190 12.25 0.85 -29.83
CA ALA A 190 12.77 2.20 -29.64
C ALA A 190 12.74 2.67 -28.17
N VAL A 191 12.04 1.97 -27.27
CA VAL A 191 11.98 2.34 -25.85
C VAL A 191 13.31 2.00 -25.17
N PRO A 192 14.04 2.99 -24.60
CA PRO A 192 15.25 2.72 -23.85
C PRO A 192 14.96 1.81 -22.66
N ARG A 193 15.75 0.75 -22.52
CA ARG A 193 15.67 -0.13 -21.34
C ARG A 193 16.21 0.60 -20.12
N VAL A 194 15.70 0.23 -18.95
CA VAL A 194 16.31 0.62 -17.67
C VAL A 194 17.75 0.07 -17.64
N PRO A 195 18.79 0.91 -17.44
CA PRO A 195 20.18 0.48 -17.50
C PRO A 195 20.55 -0.56 -16.44
N ASP A 196 19.97 -0.46 -15.24
CA ASP A 196 20.11 -1.44 -14.17
C ASP A 196 18.78 -2.18 -13.97
N GLN A 197 18.80 -3.49 -14.12
CA GLN A 197 17.64 -4.38 -13.98
C GLN A 197 17.77 -5.32 -12.78
N SER A 198 18.74 -5.09 -11.89
CA SER A 198 18.93 -5.88 -10.68
C SER A 198 17.95 -5.51 -9.56
N GLY A 199 17.32 -4.33 -9.68
CA GLY A 199 16.31 -3.82 -8.75
C GLY A 199 14.87 -4.10 -9.16
N GLY A 200 13.95 -3.86 -8.24
CA GLY A 200 12.51 -3.79 -8.51
C GLY A 200 12.12 -2.41 -9.05
N ILE A 201 10.91 -2.33 -9.63
CA ILE A 201 10.20 -1.07 -9.87
C ILE A 201 9.55 -0.65 -8.57
#